data_AF-A0A8E0VH36-F1
#
_entry.id   AF-A0A8E0VH36-F1
#
_cell.length_a   1.000
_cell.length_b   1.000
_cell.length_c   1.000
_cell.angle_alpha   90.00
_cell.angle_beta   90.00
_cell.angle_gamma   90.00
#
_symmetry.space_group_name_H-M   'P 1'
#
loop_
_entity.id
_entity.type
_entity.pdbx_description
1 polymer ?
#
loop_
_entity_poly.entity_id
_entity_poly.type
_entity_poly.pdbx_seq_one_letter_code
_entity_poly.pdbx_strand_id
1 'polypeptide(L)'
;MTVQKLKVQYHNRDSRGGFSDVLLSSRGSHGISVGDVIEVYHSDDVHHVLFLVTVLRDDVQTRDVISIESSLAQFFRLQQHKTACVRVVNKEDVTLDLVELHFREQYFSRSDCFRLSQELVGSVVQVGKKIEANDFRVQVGELWRQGEKYSCGYVGEKTKIVFRSSSASIHIFIQLSEEMWLFDDHGDLYFEKVVKFLSKLFLRFWPENNCSHNTNVIFFARVYITGE
;
A
#
# COMPACT_ATOMS: atom_id res chain seq x y z
N MET A 1 26.06 -11.65 -5.76
CA MET A 1 24.78 -12.42 -5.72
C MET A 1 24.52 -12.98 -7.11
N THR A 2 24.31 -14.29 -7.23
CA THR A 2 24.11 -14.98 -8.52
C THR A 2 22.68 -14.78 -8.99
N VAL A 3 22.51 -14.21 -10.19
CA VAL A 3 21.18 -14.09 -10.84
C VAL A 3 20.84 -15.41 -11.50
N GLN A 4 19.63 -15.88 -11.25
CA GLN A 4 19.11 -17.12 -11.81
C GLN A 4 17.97 -16.86 -12.76
N LYS A 5 17.78 -17.77 -13.70
CA LYS A 5 16.76 -17.65 -14.74
C LYS A 5 15.73 -18.75 -14.52
N LEU A 6 14.56 -18.40 -14.01
CA LEU A 6 13.47 -19.33 -13.73
C LEU A 6 12.28 -19.01 -14.62
N LYS A 7 11.58 -20.04 -15.09
CA LYS A 7 10.35 -19.87 -15.88
C LYS A 7 9.18 -19.56 -14.94
N VAL A 8 8.44 -18.50 -15.22
CA VAL A 8 7.28 -18.12 -14.41
C VAL A 8 6.11 -19.05 -14.69
N GLN A 9 5.47 -19.56 -13.64
CA GLN A 9 4.18 -20.22 -13.67
C GLN A 9 3.23 -19.54 -12.69
N TYR A 10 1.94 -19.67 -12.93
CA TYR A 10 0.93 -19.14 -12.03
C TYR A 10 0.31 -20.26 -11.21
N HIS A 11 0.05 -19.97 -9.93
CA HIS A 11 -0.85 -20.78 -9.11
C HIS A 11 -1.99 -19.93 -8.58
N ASN A 12 -3.15 -20.57 -8.44
CA ASN A 12 -4.25 -19.94 -7.73
C ASN A 12 -4.11 -20.21 -6.23
N ARG A 13 -4.63 -19.31 -5.40
CA ARG A 13 -4.72 -19.56 -3.95
C ARG A 13 -5.58 -20.79 -3.70
N ASP A 14 -5.01 -21.81 -3.09
CA ASP A 14 -5.75 -22.99 -2.63
C ASP A 14 -6.74 -22.58 -1.53
N SER A 15 -7.97 -23.09 -1.61
CA SER A 15 -9.03 -22.87 -0.61
C SER A 15 -8.72 -23.46 0.78
N ARG A 16 -7.54 -24.09 0.95
CA ARG A 16 -7.10 -24.79 2.17
C ARG A 16 -5.91 -24.10 2.87
N GLY A 17 -5.79 -22.78 2.79
CA GLY A 17 -4.95 -22.00 3.71
C GLY A 17 -3.44 -22.03 3.46
N GLY A 18 -2.99 -22.38 2.25
CA GLY A 18 -1.59 -22.18 1.86
C GLY A 18 -1.35 -20.75 1.39
N PHE A 19 -1.01 -19.84 2.32
CA PHE A 19 -0.84 -18.39 2.08
C PHE A 19 0.47 -18.00 1.38
N SER A 20 1.05 -18.85 0.52
CA SER A 20 2.33 -18.49 -0.11
C SER A 20 2.12 -17.74 -1.43
N ASP A 21 2.63 -16.51 -1.47
CA ASP A 21 2.66 -15.67 -2.66
C ASP A 21 3.59 -16.26 -3.74
N VAL A 22 4.62 -17.03 -3.34
CA VAL A 22 5.59 -17.70 -4.22
C VAL A 22 5.84 -19.13 -3.80
N LEU A 23 5.96 -20.05 -4.76
CA LEU A 23 6.38 -21.43 -4.53
C LEU A 23 7.60 -21.74 -5.40
N LEU A 24 8.60 -22.35 -4.77
CA LEU A 24 9.85 -22.80 -5.40
C LEU A 24 10.10 -24.27 -5.05
N SER A 25 10.80 -24.98 -5.94
CA SER A 25 11.16 -26.37 -5.72
C SER A 25 12.34 -26.47 -4.77
N SER A 26 12.27 -27.27 -3.70
CA SER A 26 13.43 -27.49 -2.81
C SER A 26 14.64 -28.14 -3.52
N ARG A 27 14.38 -28.79 -4.66
CA ARG A 27 15.36 -29.56 -5.44
C ARG A 27 16.07 -28.71 -6.51
N GLY A 28 15.73 -27.43 -6.63
CA GLY A 28 16.40 -26.52 -7.55
C GLY A 28 17.83 -26.18 -7.09
N SER A 29 18.76 -26.04 -8.04
CA SER A 29 20.14 -25.60 -7.76
C SER A 29 20.22 -24.07 -7.58
N HIS A 30 19.25 -23.51 -6.86
CA HIS A 30 19.08 -22.07 -6.72
C HIS A 30 19.66 -21.49 -5.43
N GLY A 31 20.02 -22.30 -4.44
CA GLY A 31 20.56 -21.79 -3.18
C GLY A 31 19.63 -20.85 -2.39
N ILE A 32 18.36 -20.70 -2.83
CA ILE A 32 17.29 -19.97 -2.13
C ILE A 32 16.76 -20.85 -1.01
N SER A 33 16.68 -20.28 0.20
CA SER A 33 16.18 -20.93 1.41
C SER A 33 14.87 -20.29 1.88
N VAL A 34 14.14 -20.99 2.75
CA VAL A 34 12.98 -20.41 3.42
C VAL A 34 13.41 -19.22 4.28
N GLY A 35 12.68 -18.12 4.18
CA GLY A 35 12.98 -16.86 4.85
C GLY A 35 13.81 -15.88 4.02
N ASP A 36 14.31 -16.28 2.84
CA ASP A 36 15.01 -15.38 1.93
C ASP A 36 14.03 -14.41 1.25
N VAL A 37 14.50 -13.19 1.02
CA VAL A 37 13.81 -12.21 0.18
C VAL A 37 14.40 -12.30 -1.22
N ILE A 38 13.54 -12.61 -2.17
CA ILE A 38 13.92 -12.71 -3.58
C ILE A 38 13.36 -11.53 -4.35
N GLU A 39 14.15 -11.05 -5.28
CA GLU A 39 13.78 -10.08 -6.29
C GLU A 39 13.54 -10.80 -7.61
N VAL A 40 12.39 -10.54 -8.21
CA VAL A 40 11.90 -11.16 -9.44
C VAL A 40 11.58 -10.07 -10.45
N TYR A 41 12.14 -10.18 -11.64
CA TYR A 41 11.94 -9.22 -12.73
C TYR A 41 12.16 -9.88 -14.09
N HIS A 42 11.57 -9.33 -15.14
CA HIS A 42 11.97 -9.70 -16.52
C HIS A 42 13.14 -8.84 -16.96
N SER A 43 14.06 -9.39 -17.77
CA SER A 43 15.23 -8.66 -18.27
C SER A 43 14.90 -7.36 -19.02
N ASP A 44 13.68 -7.28 -19.55
CA ASP A 44 13.21 -6.18 -20.39
C ASP A 44 12.37 -5.16 -19.59
N ASP A 45 12.11 -5.45 -18.30
CA ASP A 45 11.28 -4.60 -17.45
C ASP A 45 12.15 -3.86 -16.42
N VAL A 46 11.80 -2.61 -16.17
CA VAL A 46 12.42 -1.75 -15.16
C VAL A 46 11.84 -2.06 -13.77
N HIS A 47 10.66 -2.67 -13.70
CA HIS A 47 9.95 -2.92 -12.45
C HIS A 47 10.43 -4.23 -11.84
N HIS A 48 11.03 -4.10 -10.66
CA HIS A 48 11.46 -5.23 -9.86
C HIS A 48 10.47 -5.47 -8.73
N VAL A 49 10.21 -6.74 -8.44
CA VAL A 49 9.23 -7.15 -7.43
C VAL A 49 9.94 -7.98 -6.37
N LEU A 50 9.62 -7.72 -5.11
CA LEU A 50 10.13 -8.49 -3.98
C LEU A 50 9.07 -9.48 -3.50
N PHE A 51 9.55 -10.69 -3.18
CA PHE A 51 8.75 -11.74 -2.55
C PHE A 51 9.52 -12.36 -1.39
N LEU A 52 8.80 -12.77 -0.34
CA LEU A 52 9.35 -13.58 0.74
C LEU A 52 9.11 -15.05 0.44
N VAL A 53 10.17 -15.86 0.52
CA VAL A 53 10.06 -17.31 0.36
C VAL A 53 9.59 -17.91 1.67
N THR A 54 8.31 -18.27 1.77
CA THR A 54 7.74 -18.86 2.99
C THR A 54 7.78 -20.38 3.01
N VAL A 55 7.70 -21.02 1.83
CA VAL A 55 7.66 -22.48 1.68
C VAL A 55 8.47 -22.90 0.47
N LEU A 56 9.24 -23.97 0.62
CA LEU A 56 9.83 -24.74 -0.47
C LEU A 56 9.09 -26.06 -0.60
N ARG A 57 8.80 -26.46 -1.84
CA ARG A 57 7.97 -27.63 -2.15
C ARG A 57 8.79 -28.73 -2.83
N ASP A 58 8.65 -29.95 -2.34
CA ASP A 58 9.37 -31.13 -2.86
C ASP A 58 8.60 -31.86 -3.98
N ASP A 59 7.30 -31.61 -4.11
CA ASP A 59 6.35 -32.19 -5.06
C ASP A 59 6.44 -31.56 -6.47
N VAL A 60 6.97 -30.34 -6.56
CA VAL A 60 7.19 -29.63 -7.83
C VAL A 60 8.36 -30.26 -8.57
N GLN A 61 8.06 -31.12 -9.55
CA GLN A 61 9.05 -31.84 -10.36
C GLN A 61 9.91 -30.91 -11.25
N THR A 62 9.45 -29.70 -11.54
CA THR A 62 10.14 -28.74 -12.41
C THR A 62 11.14 -27.90 -11.61
N ARG A 63 12.43 -28.21 -11.76
CA ARG A 63 13.54 -27.59 -11.02
C ARG A 63 13.78 -26.11 -11.34
N ASP A 64 13.41 -25.65 -12.53
CA ASP A 64 13.73 -24.30 -13.04
C ASP A 64 12.47 -23.41 -13.19
N VAL A 65 11.51 -23.56 -12.27
CA VAL A 65 10.23 -22.85 -12.30
C VAL A 65 10.00 -22.10 -11.00
N ILE A 66 9.53 -20.86 -11.13
CA ILE A 66 8.98 -20.07 -10.02
C ILE A 66 7.46 -19.96 -10.21
N SER A 67 6.70 -20.46 -9.25
CA SER A 67 5.25 -20.30 -9.24
C SER A 67 4.88 -19.07 -8.43
N ILE A 68 4.13 -18.15 -9.03
CA ILE A 68 3.69 -16.91 -8.40
C ILE A 68 2.16 -16.89 -8.39
N GLU A 69 1.58 -16.35 -7.32
CA GLU A 69 0.13 -16.25 -7.21
C GLU A 69 -0.43 -15.42 -8.38
N SER A 70 -1.49 -15.93 -9.02
CA SER A 70 -2.03 -15.39 -10.28
C SER A 70 -2.37 -13.89 -10.21
N SER A 71 -2.97 -13.42 -9.11
CA SER A 71 -3.36 -12.01 -8.98
C SER A 71 -2.15 -11.09 -8.82
N LEU A 72 -1.13 -11.51 -8.07
CA LEU A 72 0.13 -10.79 -7.91
C LEU A 72 0.92 -10.78 -9.22
N ALA A 73 1.02 -11.91 -9.92
CA ALA A 73 1.71 -11.97 -11.20
C ALA A 73 1.10 -11.03 -12.24
N GLN A 74 -0.24 -10.95 -12.30
CA GLN A 74 -0.95 -10.00 -13.17
C GLN A 74 -0.72 -8.54 -12.74
N PHE A 75 -0.81 -8.26 -11.44
CA PHE A 75 -0.60 -6.91 -10.90
C PHE A 75 0.80 -6.38 -11.22
N PHE A 76 1.82 -7.23 -11.09
CA PHE A 76 3.21 -6.91 -11.39
C PHE A 76 3.64 -7.15 -12.83
N ARG A 77 2.70 -7.53 -13.71
CA ARG A 77 2.97 -7.80 -15.14
C ARG A 77 4.05 -8.87 -15.38
N LEU A 78 4.22 -9.80 -14.44
CA LEU A 78 5.10 -10.95 -14.60
C LEU A 78 4.42 -11.95 -15.52
N GLN A 79 4.95 -12.14 -16.72
CA GLN A 79 4.32 -12.93 -17.78
C GLN A 79 4.50 -14.43 -17.55
N GLN A 80 3.38 -15.17 -17.56
CA GLN A 80 3.39 -16.62 -17.51
C GLN A 80 4.24 -17.22 -18.63
N HIS A 81 4.99 -18.27 -18.30
CA HIS A 81 5.89 -19.00 -19.19
C HIS A 81 7.07 -18.19 -19.75
N LYS A 82 7.20 -16.90 -19.45
CA LYS A 82 8.40 -16.13 -19.72
C LYS A 82 9.45 -16.40 -18.64
N THR A 83 10.71 -16.37 -19.02
CA THR A 83 11.83 -16.48 -18.08
C THR A 83 11.98 -15.16 -17.31
N ALA A 84 12.00 -15.26 -15.99
CA ALA A 84 12.30 -14.15 -15.09
C ALA A 84 13.69 -14.34 -14.47
N CYS A 85 14.36 -13.23 -14.23
CA CYS A 85 15.56 -13.15 -13.43
C CYS A 85 15.15 -13.16 -11.95
N VAL A 86 15.74 -14.07 -11.19
CA VAL A 86 15.50 -14.22 -9.75
C VAL A 86 16.82 -14.06 -9.02
N ARG A 87 16.84 -13.20 -8.00
CA ARG A 87 18.02 -12.90 -7.20
C ARG A 87 17.66 -12.84 -5.72
N VAL A 88 18.45 -13.49 -4.87
CA VAL A 88 18.35 -13.28 -3.41
C VAL A 88 18.94 -11.93 -3.07
N VAL A 89 18.21 -11.12 -2.31
CA VAL A 89 18.62 -9.78 -1.88
C VAL A 89 18.79 -9.75 -0.36
N ASN A 90 19.75 -8.97 0.12
CA ASN A 90 19.91 -8.76 1.56
C ASN A 90 18.71 -7.99 2.11
N LYS A 91 18.13 -8.46 3.21
CA LYS A 91 16.96 -7.85 3.85
C LYS A 91 17.22 -6.41 4.26
N GLU A 92 18.43 -6.11 4.72
CA GLU A 92 18.81 -4.76 5.16
C GLU A 92 18.70 -3.75 4.02
N ASP A 93 19.10 -4.13 2.80
CA ASP A 93 19.06 -3.26 1.63
C ASP A 93 17.62 -2.95 1.22
N VAL A 94 16.68 -3.86 1.44
CA VAL A 94 15.26 -3.76 1.05
C VAL A 94 14.32 -3.43 2.21
N THR A 95 14.86 -3.15 3.40
CA THR A 95 14.06 -2.78 4.56
C THR A 95 13.48 -1.38 4.38
N LEU A 96 12.19 -1.26 4.67
CA LEU A 96 11.45 0.00 4.58
C LEU A 96 11.64 0.83 5.86
N ASP A 97 11.65 2.15 5.71
CA ASP A 97 11.63 3.07 6.86
C ASP A 97 10.20 3.31 7.34
N LEU A 98 9.26 3.41 6.40
CA LEU A 98 7.86 3.67 6.70
C LEU A 98 6.92 2.92 5.74
N VAL A 99 5.86 2.36 6.31
CA VAL A 99 4.75 1.71 5.60
C VAL A 99 3.47 2.44 5.97
N GLU A 100 2.77 2.98 4.98
CA GLU A 100 1.43 3.54 5.15
C GLU A 100 0.38 2.47 4.84
N LEU A 101 -0.57 2.28 5.74
CA LEU A 101 -1.70 1.37 5.60
C LEU A 101 -3.01 2.14 5.66
N HIS A 102 -3.87 1.93 4.68
CA HIS A 102 -5.20 2.51 4.62
C HIS A 102 -6.26 1.51 5.05
N PHE A 103 -7.22 1.97 5.83
CA PHE A 103 -8.43 1.22 6.15
C PHE A 103 -9.66 2.09 5.94
N ARG A 104 -10.79 1.45 5.62
CA ARG A 104 -12.05 2.11 5.29
C ARG A 104 -13.21 1.34 5.91
N GLU A 105 -14.20 2.09 6.39
CA GLU A 105 -15.49 1.61 6.92
C GLU A 105 -15.33 0.57 8.04
N GLN A 106 -14.23 0.66 8.78
CA GLN A 106 -13.87 -0.24 9.87
C GLN A 106 -13.31 0.58 11.03
N TYR A 107 -13.61 0.15 12.25
CA TYR A 107 -13.01 0.73 13.46
C TYR A 107 -11.72 -0.01 13.80
N PHE A 108 -10.64 0.75 13.99
CA PHE A 108 -9.35 0.25 14.44
C PHE A 108 -8.99 0.89 15.78
N SER A 109 -8.81 0.07 16.82
CA SER A 109 -8.20 0.55 18.06
C SER A 109 -6.68 0.60 17.94
N ARG A 110 -6.02 1.37 18.83
CA ARG A 110 -4.54 1.38 18.88
C ARG A 110 -3.95 0.00 19.16
N SER A 111 -4.67 -0.83 19.93
CA SER A 111 -4.26 -2.21 20.21
C SER A 111 -4.29 -3.08 18.96
N ASP A 112 -5.29 -2.90 18.09
CA ASP A 112 -5.40 -3.65 16.84
C ASP A 112 -4.32 -3.21 15.85
N CYS A 113 -4.08 -1.89 15.75
CA CYS A 113 -2.96 -1.35 14.98
C CYS A 113 -1.63 -1.94 15.45
N PHE A 114 -1.42 -2.05 16.76
CA PHE A 114 -0.20 -2.65 17.31
C PHE A 114 -0.08 -4.14 16.95
N ARG A 115 -1.14 -4.95 17.13
CA ARG A 115 -1.10 -6.38 16.76
C ARG A 115 -0.80 -6.57 15.28
N LEU A 116 -1.51 -5.86 14.41
CA LEU A 116 -1.28 -5.92 12.97
C LEU A 116 0.13 -5.45 12.60
N SER A 117 0.66 -4.43 13.29
CA SER A 117 2.04 -4.00 13.08
C SER A 117 3.04 -5.12 13.40
N GLN A 118 2.82 -5.89 14.47
CA GLN A 118 3.68 -7.00 14.86
C GLN A 118 3.56 -8.18 13.88
N GLU A 119 2.36 -8.48 13.38
CA GLU A 119 2.15 -9.53 12.38
C GLU A 119 2.83 -9.23 11.04
N LEU A 120 2.99 -7.95 10.70
CA LEU A 120 3.67 -7.52 9.47
C LEU A 120 5.19 -7.55 9.57
N VAL A 121 5.77 -7.50 10.78
CA VAL A 121 7.22 -7.58 10.96
C VAL A 121 7.71 -8.91 10.40
N GLY A 122 8.73 -8.84 9.55
CA GLY A 122 9.30 -10.01 8.90
C GLY A 122 8.64 -10.38 7.57
N SER A 123 7.64 -9.63 7.11
CA SER A 123 6.95 -9.84 5.83
C SER A 123 7.46 -8.92 4.72
N VAL A 124 7.13 -9.27 3.47
CA VAL A 124 7.31 -8.38 2.31
C VAL A 124 5.94 -7.83 1.91
N VAL A 125 5.86 -6.51 1.80
CA VAL A 125 4.64 -5.78 1.45
C VAL A 125 4.81 -5.07 0.11
N GLN A 126 3.70 -4.90 -0.60
CA GLN A 126 3.67 -4.22 -1.89
C GLN A 126 2.52 -3.21 -1.94
N VAL A 127 2.74 -2.09 -2.60
CA VAL A 127 1.74 -1.02 -2.79
C VAL A 127 0.47 -1.58 -3.41
N GLY A 128 -0.68 -1.21 -2.86
CA GLY A 128 -2.00 -1.63 -3.35
C GLY A 128 -2.44 -3.02 -2.87
N LYS A 129 -1.55 -3.83 -2.27
CA LYS A 129 -1.91 -5.14 -1.71
C LYS A 129 -2.96 -4.99 -0.62
N LYS A 130 -4.02 -5.80 -0.71
CA LYS A 130 -5.00 -5.94 0.37
C LYS A 130 -4.53 -7.03 1.32
N ILE A 131 -4.42 -6.67 2.59
CA ILE A 131 -4.01 -7.55 3.69
C ILE A 131 -5.25 -7.81 4.52
N GLU A 132 -5.58 -9.09 4.67
CA GLU A 132 -6.67 -9.56 5.54
C GLU A 132 -6.04 -10.25 6.75
N ALA A 133 -6.29 -9.73 7.94
CA ALA A 133 -5.74 -10.25 9.20
C ALA A 133 -6.76 -10.06 10.32
N ASN A 134 -7.09 -11.14 11.04
CA ASN A 134 -8.01 -11.13 12.18
C ASN A 134 -9.31 -10.33 11.91
N ASP A 135 -9.99 -10.64 10.80
CA ASP A 135 -11.21 -9.98 10.29
C ASP A 135 -11.06 -8.52 9.83
N PHE A 136 -9.87 -7.94 9.97
CA PHE A 136 -9.58 -6.62 9.44
C PHE A 136 -9.10 -6.67 8.00
N ARG A 137 -9.51 -5.67 7.22
CA ARG A 137 -9.04 -5.46 5.85
C ARG A 137 -8.33 -4.12 5.75
N VAL A 138 -7.04 -4.17 5.47
CA VAL A 138 -6.23 -2.98 5.18
C VAL A 138 -5.64 -3.06 3.79
N GLN A 139 -5.34 -1.90 3.21
CA GLN A 139 -4.65 -1.79 1.93
C GLN A 139 -3.31 -1.08 2.14
N VAL A 140 -2.25 -1.63 1.57
CA VAL A 140 -0.95 -0.98 1.56
C VAL A 140 -1.02 0.28 0.68
N GLY A 141 -0.74 1.42 1.29
CA GLY A 141 -0.62 2.72 0.61
C GLY A 141 0.80 2.93 0.14
N GLU A 142 1.46 3.93 0.71
CA GLU A 142 2.82 4.30 0.35
C GLU A 142 3.87 3.52 1.12
N LEU A 143 4.95 3.14 0.44
CA LEU A 143 6.13 2.53 1.04
C LEU A 143 7.31 3.46 0.85
N TRP A 144 8.05 3.73 1.92
CA TRP A 144 9.14 4.69 1.93
C TRP A 144 10.43 4.06 2.44
N ARG A 145 11.53 4.37 1.76
CA ARG A 145 12.89 4.00 2.13
C ARG A 145 13.84 5.11 1.71
N GLN A 146 14.67 5.59 2.62
CA GLN A 146 15.66 6.65 2.42
C GLN A 146 15.08 7.94 1.78
N GLY A 147 13.82 8.26 2.11
CA GLY A 147 13.13 9.43 1.57
C GLY A 147 12.56 9.26 0.16
N GLU A 148 12.67 8.07 -0.43
CA GLU A 148 12.09 7.74 -1.74
C GLU A 148 10.93 6.76 -1.61
N LYS A 149 10.01 6.81 -2.58
CA LYS A 149 8.86 5.90 -2.68
C LYS A 149 9.23 4.63 -3.42
N TYR A 150 8.82 3.50 -2.88
CA TYR A 150 9.03 2.18 -3.47
C TYR A 150 7.70 1.44 -3.71
N SER A 151 7.68 0.53 -4.68
CA SER A 151 6.51 -0.30 -5.00
C SER A 151 6.40 -1.54 -4.11
N CYS A 152 7.52 -2.01 -3.56
CA CYS A 152 7.61 -3.16 -2.67
C CYS A 152 8.78 -3.00 -1.70
N GLY A 153 8.74 -3.72 -0.58
CA GLY A 153 9.83 -3.72 0.39
C GLY A 153 9.60 -4.66 1.56
N TYR A 154 10.66 -4.86 2.34
CA TYR A 154 10.66 -5.70 3.53
C TYR A 154 10.30 -4.88 4.77
N VAL A 155 9.43 -5.42 5.61
CA VAL A 155 9.06 -4.82 6.89
C VAL A 155 9.98 -5.38 7.97
N GLY A 156 10.94 -4.57 8.41
CA GLY A 156 11.84 -4.90 9.51
C GLY A 156 11.31 -4.43 10.86
N GLU A 157 12.01 -4.78 11.94
CA GLU A 157 11.63 -4.40 13.32
C GLU A 157 11.65 -2.87 13.55
N LYS A 158 12.47 -2.14 12.79
CA LYS A 158 12.60 -0.68 12.88
C LYS A 158 11.68 0.08 11.91
N THR A 159 10.98 -0.64 11.03
CA THR A 159 10.06 -0.04 10.06
C THR A 159 8.87 0.59 10.79
N LYS A 160 8.60 1.88 10.51
CA LYS A 160 7.47 2.59 11.11
C LYS A 160 6.19 2.32 10.34
N ILE A 161 5.20 1.72 10.98
CA ILE A 161 3.91 1.47 10.36
C ILE A 161 2.93 2.59 10.74
N VAL A 162 2.39 3.27 9.73
CA VAL A 162 1.44 4.38 9.89
C VAL A 162 0.08 3.96 9.35
N PHE A 163 -0.94 4.09 10.17
CA PHE A 163 -2.32 3.80 9.79
C PHE A 163 -3.05 5.07 9.42
N ARG A 164 -3.80 5.03 8.31
CA ARG A 164 -4.62 6.15 7.82
C ARG A 164 -6.04 5.67 7.57
N SER A 165 -6.99 6.36 8.19
CA SER A 165 -8.39 6.08 7.93
C SER A 165 -8.86 6.85 6.70
N SER A 166 -9.38 6.13 5.72
CA SER A 166 -10.15 6.69 4.60
C SER A 166 -11.62 6.89 4.97
N SER A 167 -12.01 6.64 6.22
CA SER A 167 -13.35 6.91 6.76
C SER A 167 -13.29 7.55 8.14
N ALA A 168 -13.59 8.84 8.20
CA ALA A 168 -13.43 9.65 9.42
C ALA A 168 -14.63 10.57 9.61
N SER A 169 -14.88 10.98 10.84
CA SER A 169 -15.79 12.09 11.12
C SER A 169 -15.02 13.41 11.02
N ILE A 170 -15.43 14.27 10.10
CA ILE A 170 -14.75 15.54 9.78
C ILE A 170 -15.69 16.70 10.06
N HIS A 171 -15.24 17.68 10.83
CA HIS A 171 -15.94 18.94 11.03
C HIS A 171 -15.16 20.07 10.34
N ILE A 172 -15.77 20.68 9.33
CA ILE A 172 -15.18 21.79 8.58
C ILE A 172 -15.85 23.07 9.06
N PHE A 173 -15.09 23.93 9.72
CA PHE A 173 -15.55 25.22 10.19
C PHE A 173 -15.18 26.30 9.19
N ILE A 174 -16.17 27.08 8.73
CA ILE A 174 -15.99 28.17 7.78
C ILE A 174 -16.46 29.44 8.44
N GLN A 175 -15.52 30.33 8.74
CA GLN A 175 -15.81 31.64 9.26
C GLN A 175 -16.28 32.55 8.13
N LEU A 176 -17.46 33.12 8.26
CA LEU A 176 -17.95 34.17 7.39
C LEU A 176 -17.52 35.53 7.96
N SER A 177 -16.66 36.24 7.23
CA SER A 177 -16.13 37.57 7.57
C SER A 177 -16.30 38.51 6.39
N GLU A 178 -16.35 39.82 6.64
CA GLU A 178 -16.52 40.84 5.58
C GLU A 178 -15.47 40.72 4.46
N GLU A 179 -14.25 40.29 4.79
CA GLU A 179 -13.17 40.03 3.84
C GLU A 179 -13.53 38.99 2.77
N MET A 180 -14.48 38.08 3.02
CA MET A 180 -14.91 37.09 2.03
C MET A 180 -15.50 37.72 0.76
N TRP A 181 -15.99 38.95 0.85
CA TRP A 181 -16.53 39.75 -0.24
C TRP A 181 -15.49 40.67 -0.89
N LEU A 182 -14.23 40.57 -0.49
CA LEU A 182 -13.12 41.28 -1.14
C LEU A 182 -12.49 40.42 -2.23
N PHE A 183 -11.94 41.10 -3.24
CA PHE A 183 -11.14 40.47 -4.28
C PHE A 183 -9.73 40.19 -3.79
N ASP A 184 -9.18 39.05 -4.21
CA ASP A 184 -7.76 38.73 -4.05
C ASP A 184 -6.90 39.37 -5.16
N ASP A 185 -5.59 39.14 -5.08
CA ASP A 185 -4.62 39.62 -6.08
C ASP A 185 -4.84 39.07 -7.50
N HIS A 186 -5.65 38.01 -7.65
CA HIS A 186 -5.98 37.37 -8.93
C HIS A 186 -7.37 37.74 -9.45
N GLY A 187 -8.14 38.56 -8.72
CA GLY A 187 -9.47 39.01 -9.09
C GLY A 187 -10.61 38.03 -8.77
N ASP A 188 -10.36 36.99 -7.98
CA ASP A 188 -11.39 36.10 -7.42
C ASP A 188 -11.87 36.65 -6.06
N LEU A 189 -13.16 36.47 -5.73
CA LEU A 189 -13.61 36.71 -4.36
C LEU A 189 -13.05 35.63 -3.42
N TYR A 190 -12.68 36.01 -2.19
CA TYR A 190 -12.26 35.02 -1.18
C TYR A 190 -13.32 33.94 -0.94
N PHE A 191 -14.61 34.31 -0.97
CA PHE A 191 -15.71 33.35 -0.91
C PHE A 191 -15.66 32.32 -2.05
N GLU A 192 -15.42 32.75 -3.28
CA GLU A 192 -15.34 31.85 -4.43
C GLU A 192 -14.19 30.86 -4.29
N LYS A 193 -13.04 31.28 -3.74
CA LYS A 193 -11.94 30.36 -3.45
C LYS A 193 -12.33 29.26 -2.47
N VAL A 194 -13.08 29.60 -1.42
CA VAL A 194 -13.59 28.61 -0.45
C VAL A 194 -14.52 27.61 -1.15
N VAL A 195 -15.44 28.09 -1.99
CA VAL A 195 -16.34 27.22 -2.76
C VAL A 195 -15.56 26.32 -3.73
N LYS A 196 -14.55 26.86 -4.43
CA LYS A 196 -13.66 26.09 -5.32
C LYS A 196 -12.88 25.02 -4.53
N PHE A 197 -12.39 25.35 -3.33
CA PHE A 197 -11.71 24.39 -2.45
C PHE A 197 -12.64 23.24 -2.03
N LEU A 198 -13.84 23.55 -1.52
CA LEU A 198 -14.80 22.53 -1.09
C LEU A 198 -15.24 21.64 -2.26
N SER A 199 -15.45 22.23 -3.43
CA SER A 199 -15.79 21.49 -4.64
C SER A 199 -14.67 20.52 -5.03
N LYS A 200 -13.41 20.98 -5.03
CA LYS A 200 -12.24 20.12 -5.30
C LYS A 200 -12.10 19.03 -4.24
N LEU A 201 -12.35 19.33 -2.97
CA LEU A 201 -12.25 18.37 -1.87
C LEU A 201 -13.32 17.26 -2.00
N PHE A 202 -14.59 17.64 -2.09
CA PHE A 202 -15.72 16.70 -2.07
C PHE A 202 -15.95 15.97 -3.38
N LEU A 203 -15.81 16.65 -4.52
CA LEU A 203 -16.18 16.09 -5.82
C LEU A 203 -15.01 15.41 -6.53
N ARG A 204 -13.77 15.70 -6.12
CA ARG A 204 -12.57 15.20 -6.80
C ARG A 204 -11.65 14.44 -5.86
N PHE A 205 -11.09 15.11 -4.86
CA PHE A 205 -10.04 14.52 -4.02
C PHE A 205 -10.53 13.31 -3.22
N TRP A 206 -11.68 13.38 -2.56
CA TRP A 206 -12.22 12.24 -1.81
C TRP A 206 -12.65 11.06 -2.68
N PRO A 207 -13.40 11.25 -3.80
CA PRO A 207 -13.72 10.15 -4.71
C PRO A 207 -12.50 9.49 -5.35
N GLU A 208 -11.52 10.26 -5.82
CA GLU A 208 -10.29 9.75 -6.43
C GLU A 208 -9.48 8.87 -5.46
N ASN A 209 -9.52 9.17 -4.16
CA ASN A 209 -8.84 8.41 -3.10
C ASN A 209 -9.75 7.38 -2.39
N ASN A 210 -10.95 7.16 -2.93
CA ASN A 210 -11.91 6.19 -2.41
C ASN A 210 -12.29 6.42 -0.92
N CYS A 211 -12.31 7.68 -0.49
CA CYS A 211 -12.64 8.09 0.87
C CYS A 211 -14.16 8.12 1.13
N SER A 212 -14.55 7.82 2.37
CA SER A 212 -15.95 7.78 2.84
C SER A 212 -16.04 8.44 4.23
N HIS A 213 -16.12 9.77 4.26
CA HIS A 213 -16.11 10.56 5.50
C HIS A 213 -17.52 10.98 5.91
N ASN A 214 -17.80 10.98 7.22
CA ASN A 214 -18.98 11.62 7.79
C ASN A 214 -18.65 13.09 8.06
N THR A 215 -19.19 14.00 7.24
CA THR A 215 -18.73 15.40 7.20
C THR A 215 -19.81 16.38 7.66
N ASN A 216 -19.45 17.27 8.57
CA ASN A 216 -20.26 18.40 9.00
C ASN A 216 -19.60 19.70 8.57
N VAL A 217 -20.27 20.49 7.72
CA VAL A 217 -19.81 21.82 7.32
C VAL A 217 -20.56 22.87 8.15
N ILE A 218 -19.83 23.62 8.96
CA ILE A 218 -20.37 24.57 9.93
C ILE A 218 -19.95 25.98 9.54
N PHE A 219 -20.91 26.78 9.13
CA PHE A 219 -20.71 28.21 8.87
C PHE A 219 -20.97 28.99 10.15
N PHE A 220 -20.10 29.95 10.46
CA PHE A 220 -20.26 30.81 11.62
C PHE A 220 -19.80 32.23 11.32
N ALA A 221 -20.49 33.22 11.90
CA ALA A 221 -20.19 34.64 11.74
C ALA A 221 -20.33 35.35 13.09
N ARG A 222 -19.80 36.57 13.18
CA ARG A 222 -20.06 37.48 14.31
C ARG A 222 -20.89 38.65 13.81
N VAL A 223 -21.93 39.00 14.55
CA VAL A 223 -22.78 40.16 14.26
C VAL A 223 -22.68 41.13 15.43
N TYR A 224 -22.41 42.39 15.13
CA TYR A 224 -22.49 43.48 16.10
C TYR A 224 -23.85 44.15 15.96
N ILE A 225 -24.67 44.10 17.01
CA ILE A 225 -25.94 44.82 17.07
C ILE A 225 -25.66 46.11 17.84
N THR A 226 -25.62 47.24 17.13
CA THR A 226 -25.72 48.55 17.77
C THR A 226 -27.17 48.77 18.18
N GLY A 227 -27.43 48.86 19.49
CA GLY A 227 -28.75 49.24 20.00
C GLY A 227 -29.05 50.70 19.65
N GLU A 228 -30.20 50.94 19.04
CA GLU A 228 -30.84 52.26 19.03
C GLU A 228 -31.46 52.58 20.39
#